data_AF-A0A4Y8PAE5-F1
#
_entry.id   AF-A0A4Y8PAE5-F1
#
_cell.length_a   1.000
_cell.length_b   1.000
_cell.length_c   1.000
_cell.angle_alpha   90.00
_cell.angle_beta   90.00
_cell.angle_gamma   90.00
#
_symmetry.space_group_name_H-M   'P 1'
#
loop_
_entity.id
_entity.type
_entity.pdbx_description
1 polymer ?
#
loop_
_entity_poly.entity_id
_entity_poly.type
_entity_poly.pdbx_seq_one_letter_code
_entity_poly.pdbx_strand_id
1 'polypeptide(L)'
;MEEKTVHDTGEKDLLKDINLLFQKKFHENLKRSCLPTYSVKLRYCPTNGILPKELVEIPNTDHLHFFNGYVQKAIGYTIEDLALENGEEGGELTLLLDGTKNFASHKKRYEQLSKKLDRIRIWSIHPLEGLPSNIDLIHPVHPRLAKYRFYLFRNLKIEVVFVCKQLNRATDIGSQKFIGFCSFDPFIVHSLRWKFYLLSSGIDKIVSHWEKLFLWPTFRIQEIENFINTKLNSYFTE
;
A
#
# COMPACT_ATOMS: atom_id res chain seq x y z
N MET A 1 30.79 16.29 33.64
CA MET A 1 30.80 15.95 32.21
C MET A 1 29.41 15.43 31.91
N GLU A 2 28.49 16.34 31.57
CA GLU A 2 27.08 16.01 31.32
C GLU A 2 26.93 15.72 29.82
N GLU A 3 26.55 14.48 29.50
CA GLU A 3 26.11 14.10 28.16
C GLU A 3 24.82 14.86 27.83
N LYS A 4 24.91 15.84 26.94
CA LYS A 4 23.74 16.46 26.33
C LYS A 4 23.10 15.45 25.39
N THR A 5 21.91 14.96 25.76
CA THR A 5 20.95 14.28 24.90
C THR A 5 20.43 15.26 23.84
N VAL A 6 21.18 15.39 22.75
CA VAL A 6 20.71 15.96 21.48
C VAL A 6 20.47 14.77 20.56
N HIS A 7 19.34 14.76 19.85
CA HIS A 7 18.85 13.73 18.90
C HIS A 7 17.71 12.85 19.43
N ASP A 8 16.47 13.37 19.37
CA ASP A 8 15.29 12.51 19.12
C ASP A 8 13.97 13.27 18.84
N THR A 9 13.94 14.59 18.99
CA THR A 9 12.70 15.38 18.84
C THR A 9 12.38 15.75 17.38
N GLY A 10 13.38 16.09 16.58
CA GLY A 10 13.18 16.55 15.19
C GLY A 10 12.66 15.49 14.22
N GLU A 11 13.13 14.24 14.32
CA GLU A 11 12.66 13.14 13.46
C GLU A 11 11.23 12.71 13.80
N LYS A 12 10.87 12.71 15.09
CA LYS A 12 9.51 12.38 15.54
C LYS A 12 8.48 13.40 15.06
N ASP A 13 8.83 14.68 15.04
CA ASP A 13 7.91 15.72 14.59
C ASP A 13 7.77 15.72 13.05
N LEU A 14 8.86 15.48 12.31
CA LEU A 14 8.78 15.29 10.85
C LEU A 14 7.92 14.08 10.46
N LEU A 15 8.06 12.96 11.17
CA LEU A 15 7.26 11.76 10.93
C LEU A 15 5.77 11.99 11.23
N LYS A 16 5.44 12.76 12.28
CA LYS A 16 4.05 13.15 12.57
C LYS A 16 3.46 14.00 11.45
N ASP A 17 4.23 14.97 10.94
CA ASP A 17 3.77 15.87 9.87
C ASP A 17 3.51 15.11 8.56
N ILE A 18 4.38 14.16 8.20
CA ILE A 18 4.20 13.30 7.03
C ILE A 18 2.98 12.39 7.19
N ASN A 19 2.79 11.80 8.37
CA ASN A 19 1.62 10.99 8.67
C ASN A 19 0.32 11.79 8.55
N LEU A 20 0.30 13.02 9.08
CA LEU A 20 -0.86 13.90 8.98
C LEU A 20 -1.14 14.28 7.51
N LEU A 21 -0.10 14.59 6.74
CA LEU A 21 -0.22 14.87 5.31
C LEU A 21 -0.81 13.67 4.55
N PHE A 22 -0.31 12.46 4.83
CA PHE A 22 -0.84 11.24 4.25
C PHE A 22 -2.31 11.02 4.60
N GLN A 23 -2.68 11.19 5.87
CA GLN A 23 -4.07 11.05 6.33
C GLN A 23 -5.01 12.03 5.63
N LYS A 24 -4.61 13.31 5.51
CA LYS A 24 -5.38 14.34 4.81
C LYS A 24 -5.64 13.95 3.35
N LYS A 25 -4.58 13.59 2.62
CA LYS A 25 -4.67 13.19 1.21
C LYS A 25 -5.45 11.90 1.01
N PHE A 26 -5.25 10.93 1.90
CA PHE A 26 -6.02 9.70 1.90
C PHE A 26 -7.51 9.97 2.03
N HIS A 27 -7.91 10.85 2.94
CA HIS A 27 -9.31 11.23 3.10
C HIS A 27 -9.87 11.96 1.85
N GLU A 28 -9.08 12.85 1.23
CA GLU A 28 -9.46 13.48 -0.05
C GLU A 28 -9.65 12.45 -1.18
N ASN A 29 -8.75 11.47 -1.29
CA ASN A 29 -8.84 10.39 -2.27
C ASN A 29 -9.98 9.41 -1.97
N LEU A 30 -10.30 9.18 -0.69
CA LEU A 30 -11.39 8.32 -0.28
C LEU A 30 -12.75 8.96 -0.60
N LYS A 31 -12.92 10.27 -0.38
CA LYS A 31 -14.13 11.03 -0.72
C LYS A 31 -14.50 10.94 -2.20
N ARG A 32 -13.50 10.85 -3.09
CA ARG A 32 -13.71 10.66 -4.54
C ARG A 32 -14.36 9.33 -4.90
N SER A 33 -14.36 8.34 -4.00
CA SER A 33 -14.95 7.02 -4.27
C SER A 33 -16.49 6.99 -4.20
N CYS A 34 -17.12 7.95 -3.52
CA CYS A 34 -18.59 8.08 -3.34
C CYS A 34 -19.32 6.80 -2.87
N LEU A 35 -18.60 5.80 -2.37
CA LEU A 35 -19.12 4.45 -2.10
C LEU A 35 -18.75 3.99 -0.69
N PRO A 36 -19.47 3.00 -0.13
CA PRO A 36 -19.19 2.50 1.19
C PRO A 36 -17.75 2.01 1.28
N THR A 37 -16.99 2.64 2.17
CA THR A 37 -15.58 2.34 2.43
C THR A 37 -15.45 1.88 3.86
N TYR A 38 -14.60 0.89 4.08
CA TYR A 38 -14.31 0.39 5.41
C TYR A 38 -12.88 -0.07 5.49
N SER A 39 -12.28 0.14 6.66
CA SER A 39 -11.04 -0.50 7.05
C SER A 39 -11.23 -1.08 8.45
N VAL A 40 -10.78 -2.31 8.67
CA VAL A 40 -10.86 -2.99 9.96
C VAL A 40 -9.43 -3.25 10.41
N LYS A 41 -9.02 -2.62 11.51
CA LYS A 41 -7.73 -2.94 12.13
C LYS A 41 -7.80 -4.34 12.69
N LEU A 42 -6.76 -5.10 12.42
CA LEU A 42 -6.64 -6.48 12.81
C LEU A 42 -5.64 -6.61 13.97
N ARG A 43 -5.89 -7.55 14.87
CA ARG A 43 -4.97 -7.89 15.98
C ARG A 43 -4.56 -9.35 15.89
N TYR A 44 -3.30 -9.63 16.19
CA TYR A 44 -2.84 -11.00 16.37
C TYR A 44 -3.26 -11.56 17.73
N CYS A 45 -3.75 -12.79 17.72
CA CYS A 45 -4.13 -13.59 18.87
C CYS A 45 -3.43 -14.95 18.73
N PRO A 46 -2.56 -15.35 19.68
CA PRO A 46 -1.79 -16.59 19.57
C PRO A 46 -2.64 -17.85 19.38
N THR A 47 -3.85 -17.88 19.96
CA THR A 47 -4.75 -19.03 19.94
C THR A 47 -5.68 -19.06 18.73
N ASN A 48 -6.16 -17.89 18.31
CA ASN A 48 -7.21 -17.77 17.29
C ASN A 48 -6.72 -17.11 15.99
N GLY A 49 -5.42 -16.91 15.84
CA GLY A 49 -4.83 -16.21 14.69
C GLY A 49 -5.18 -14.72 14.70
N ILE A 50 -5.58 -14.16 13.57
CA ILE A 50 -5.89 -12.73 13.49
C ILE A 50 -7.38 -12.48 13.61
N LEU A 51 -7.75 -11.52 14.45
CA LEU A 51 -9.12 -11.15 14.75
C LEU A 51 -9.39 -9.68 14.39
N PRO A 52 -10.62 -9.32 13.99
CA PRO A 52 -11.03 -7.93 13.89
C PRO A 52 -10.94 -7.27 15.27
N LYS A 53 -10.41 -6.04 15.30
CA LYS A 53 -10.27 -5.24 16.53
C LYS A 53 -11.21 -4.04 16.52
N GLU A 54 -11.09 -3.20 15.49
CA GLU A 54 -11.78 -1.92 15.43
C GLU A 54 -12.07 -1.56 13.96
N LEU A 55 -13.23 -0.93 13.73
CA LEU A 55 -13.51 -0.25 12.47
C LEU A 55 -12.79 1.09 12.49
N VAL A 56 -11.99 1.36 11.46
CA VAL A 56 -11.26 2.61 11.30
C VAL A 56 -11.55 3.19 9.93
N GLU A 57 -11.63 4.52 9.87
CA GLU A 57 -11.78 5.21 8.59
C GLU A 57 -10.46 5.18 7.80
N ILE A 58 -9.35 5.40 8.50
CA ILE A 58 -8.01 5.45 7.92
C ILE A 58 -7.16 4.30 8.48
N PRO A 59 -6.48 3.50 7.63
CA PRO A 59 -5.55 2.49 8.10
C PRO A 59 -4.42 3.13 8.91
N ASN A 60 -4.25 2.67 10.15
CA ASN A 60 -3.09 3.04 10.96
C ASN A 60 -1.80 2.47 10.33
N THR A 61 -0.71 3.20 10.46
CA THR A 61 0.60 2.74 10.01
C THR A 61 1.06 1.55 10.85
N ASP A 62 1.85 0.68 10.25
CA ASP A 62 2.51 -0.48 10.88
C ASP A 62 1.55 -1.51 11.48
N HIS A 63 0.26 -1.35 11.21
CA HIS A 63 -0.81 -2.24 11.63
C HIS A 63 -1.45 -2.91 10.43
N LEU A 64 -1.86 -4.15 10.63
CA LEU A 64 -2.55 -4.91 9.62
C LEU A 64 -4.03 -4.52 9.55
N HIS A 65 -4.54 -4.30 8.34
CA HIS A 65 -5.93 -3.96 8.11
C HIS A 65 -6.58 -4.86 7.06
N PHE A 66 -7.88 -5.07 7.21
CA PHE A 66 -8.76 -5.60 6.18
C PHE A 66 -9.59 -4.48 5.58
N PHE A 67 -9.63 -4.37 4.25
CA PHE A 67 -10.31 -3.27 3.57
C PHE A 67 -10.78 -3.68 2.17
N ASN A 68 -11.65 -2.85 1.57
CA ASN A 68 -12.15 -3.08 0.22
C ASN A 68 -11.24 -2.46 -0.87
N GLY A 69 -11.59 -2.69 -2.15
CA GLY A 69 -10.81 -2.15 -3.27
C GLY A 69 -10.80 -0.62 -3.37
N TYR A 70 -11.82 0.07 -2.88
CA TYR A 70 -11.83 1.54 -2.85
C TYR A 70 -10.75 2.10 -1.91
N VAL A 71 -10.63 1.54 -0.71
CA VAL A 71 -9.58 1.92 0.24
C VAL A 71 -8.19 1.60 -0.33
N GLN A 72 -8.02 0.40 -0.91
CA GLN A 72 -6.75 0.01 -1.56
C GLN A 72 -6.33 1.04 -2.61
N LYS A 73 -7.26 1.45 -3.48
CA LYS A 73 -7.03 2.41 -4.56
C LYS A 73 -6.75 3.81 -4.01
N ALA A 74 -7.48 4.26 -3.00
CA ALA A 74 -7.25 5.54 -2.35
C ALA A 74 -5.84 5.63 -1.73
N ILE A 75 -5.36 4.57 -1.09
CA ILE A 75 -3.97 4.52 -0.57
C ILE A 75 -2.96 4.64 -1.72
N GLY A 76 -3.15 3.88 -2.80
CA GLY A 76 -2.27 3.93 -3.98
C GLY A 76 -2.17 5.34 -4.57
N TYR A 77 -3.31 6.01 -4.76
CA TYR A 77 -3.35 7.39 -5.25
C TYR A 77 -2.69 8.37 -4.28
N THR A 78 -2.88 8.20 -2.98
CA THR A 78 -2.22 9.04 -1.98
C THR A 78 -0.71 8.93 -2.06
N ILE A 79 -0.15 7.73 -2.23
CA ILE A 79 1.30 7.55 -2.37
C ILE A 79 1.81 8.18 -3.67
N GLU A 80 1.07 8.02 -4.77
CA GLU A 80 1.40 8.68 -6.02
C GLU A 80 1.28 10.22 -5.93
N ASP A 81 0.33 10.76 -5.15
CA ASP A 81 0.18 12.20 -4.93
C ASP A 81 1.35 12.74 -4.11
N LEU A 82 1.76 12.01 -3.06
CA LEU A 82 2.98 12.33 -2.33
C LEU A 82 4.21 12.34 -3.24
N ALA A 83 4.32 11.36 -4.14
CA ALA A 83 5.42 11.28 -5.10
C ALA A 83 5.41 12.44 -6.11
N LEU A 84 4.22 12.89 -6.55
CA LEU A 84 4.09 14.00 -7.50
C LEU A 84 4.43 15.36 -6.87
N GLU A 85 4.05 15.56 -5.61
CA GLU A 85 4.27 16.81 -4.88
C GLU A 85 5.70 16.94 -4.37
N ASN A 86 6.31 15.83 -3.96
CA ASN A 86 7.66 15.82 -3.37
C ASN A 86 8.73 15.31 -4.34
N GLY A 87 8.36 15.02 -5.59
CA GLY A 87 9.26 14.48 -6.58
C GLY A 87 10.29 15.48 -7.12
N GLU A 88 10.12 16.79 -6.90
CA GLU A 88 11.13 17.79 -7.30
C GLU A 88 12.45 17.64 -6.55
N GLU A 89 12.44 16.91 -5.44
CA GLU A 89 13.62 16.54 -4.66
C GLU A 89 14.23 15.20 -5.14
N GLY A 90 13.82 14.74 -6.32
CA GLY A 90 14.12 13.41 -6.84
C GLY A 90 13.30 12.32 -6.15
N GLY A 91 13.80 11.09 -6.23
CA GLY A 91 13.22 9.93 -5.59
C GLY A 91 12.78 8.82 -6.54
N GLU A 92 12.29 7.75 -5.92
CA GLU A 92 11.95 6.50 -6.57
C GLU A 92 10.52 6.09 -6.21
N LEU A 93 9.71 5.80 -7.23
CA LEU A 93 8.39 5.20 -7.07
C LEU A 93 8.39 3.79 -7.66
N THR A 94 8.10 2.77 -6.84
CA THR A 94 7.93 1.39 -7.27
C THR A 94 6.49 0.96 -7.01
N LEU A 95 5.80 0.41 -8.01
CA LEU A 95 4.42 -0.05 -7.85
C LEU A 95 4.11 -1.27 -8.71
N LEU A 96 3.04 -2.00 -8.35
CA LEU A 96 2.50 -3.08 -9.16
C LEU A 96 1.14 -2.68 -9.75
N LEU A 97 1.07 -2.68 -11.09
CA LEU A 97 -0.15 -2.45 -11.84
C LEU A 97 -0.80 -3.76 -12.27
N ASP A 98 -2.12 -3.80 -12.09
CA ASP A 98 -2.96 -4.90 -12.55
C ASP A 98 -3.32 -4.72 -14.02
N GLY A 99 -2.31 -4.80 -14.89
CA GLY A 99 -2.44 -4.83 -16.34
C GLY A 99 -2.59 -3.48 -17.06
N THR A 100 -2.67 -3.58 -18.40
CA THR A 100 -2.63 -2.47 -19.36
C THR A 100 -3.76 -1.46 -19.20
N LYS A 101 -4.96 -1.89 -18.82
CA LYS A 101 -6.13 -1.00 -18.66
C LYS A 101 -5.90 0.06 -17.58
N ASN A 102 -5.29 -0.33 -16.47
CA ASN A 102 -4.97 0.60 -15.38
C ASN A 102 -3.84 1.56 -15.76
N PHE A 103 -2.85 1.09 -16.52
CA PHE A 103 -1.81 1.98 -17.02
C PHE A 103 -2.37 3.01 -18.00
N ALA A 104 -3.21 2.59 -18.96
CA ALA A 104 -3.74 3.47 -20.00
C ALA A 104 -4.56 4.64 -19.43
N SER A 105 -5.43 4.39 -18.45
CA SER A 105 -6.22 5.46 -17.81
C SER A 105 -5.36 6.40 -16.95
N HIS A 106 -4.14 5.99 -16.57
CA HIS A 106 -3.22 6.74 -15.73
C HIS A 106 -1.96 7.22 -16.46
N LYS A 107 -1.86 7.02 -17.78
CA LYS A 107 -0.65 7.28 -18.56
C LYS A 107 -0.13 8.71 -18.36
N LYS A 108 -1.01 9.71 -18.48
CA LYS A 108 -0.66 11.13 -18.28
C LYS A 108 -0.07 11.41 -16.90
N ARG A 109 -0.56 10.71 -15.87
CA ARG A 109 -0.04 10.85 -14.50
C ARG A 109 1.36 10.26 -14.37
N TYR A 110 1.58 9.08 -14.96
CA TYR A 110 2.93 8.49 -14.98
C TYR A 110 3.91 9.32 -15.80
N GLU A 111 3.48 9.94 -16.91
CA GLU A 111 4.29 10.91 -17.66
C GLU A 111 4.64 12.16 -16.84
N GLN A 112 3.75 12.62 -15.94
CA GLN A 112 4.04 13.73 -15.04
C GLN A 112 5.02 13.33 -13.94
N LEU A 113 4.78 12.18 -13.31
CA LEU A 113 5.68 11.61 -12.30
C LEU A 113 7.08 11.40 -12.89
N SER A 114 7.15 10.95 -14.15
CA SER A 114 8.42 10.69 -14.84
C SER A 114 9.18 11.97 -15.19
N LYS A 115 8.60 13.15 -15.05
CA LYS A 115 9.35 14.42 -15.20
C LYS A 115 9.95 14.90 -13.89
N LYS A 116 9.48 14.37 -12.76
CA LYS A 116 9.90 14.79 -11.43
C LYS A 116 10.82 13.77 -10.78
N LEU A 117 10.46 12.50 -10.84
CA LEU A 117 11.18 11.42 -10.17
C LEU A 117 12.41 10.96 -10.96
N ASP A 118 13.46 10.61 -10.22
CA ASP A 118 14.67 10.00 -10.80
C ASP A 118 14.32 8.67 -11.48
N ARG A 119 13.39 7.93 -10.88
CA ARG A 119 13.06 6.57 -11.34
C ARG A 119 11.66 6.13 -10.98
N ILE A 120 10.97 5.53 -11.93
CA ILE A 120 9.70 4.83 -11.70
C ILE A 120 9.87 3.37 -12.10
N ARG A 121 9.47 2.45 -11.24
CA ARG A 121 9.51 1.01 -11.51
C ARG A 121 8.10 0.45 -11.47
N ILE A 122 7.60 0.00 -12.61
CA ILE A 122 6.27 -0.55 -12.74
C ILE A 122 6.39 -2.06 -12.93
N TRP A 123 5.84 -2.80 -11.99
CA TRP A 123 5.62 -4.23 -12.14
C TRP A 123 4.31 -4.43 -12.88
N SER A 124 4.38 -5.11 -14.02
CA SER A 124 3.18 -5.40 -14.79
C SER A 124 3.17 -6.84 -15.22
N ILE A 125 2.01 -7.48 -15.08
CA ILE A 125 1.75 -8.83 -15.56
C ILE A 125 1.70 -8.87 -17.09
N HIS A 126 1.38 -7.73 -17.72
CA HIS A 126 1.31 -7.58 -19.17
C HIS A 126 2.35 -6.55 -19.66
N PRO A 127 2.92 -6.73 -20.85
CA PRO A 127 3.77 -5.71 -21.46
C PRO A 127 3.06 -4.35 -21.50
N LEU A 128 3.82 -3.29 -21.23
CA LEU A 128 3.37 -1.90 -21.37
C LEU A 128 4.22 -1.24 -22.45
N GLU A 129 3.58 -0.56 -23.40
CA GLU A 129 4.24 0.13 -24.51
C GLU A 129 4.18 1.65 -24.34
N GLY A 130 5.13 2.36 -24.97
CA GLY A 130 5.17 3.82 -24.97
C GLY A 130 5.45 4.43 -23.59
N LEU A 131 6.30 3.77 -22.81
CA LEU A 131 6.79 4.25 -21.52
C LEU A 131 7.88 5.33 -21.72
N PRO A 132 7.87 6.42 -20.94
CA PRO A 132 9.01 7.32 -20.83
C PRO A 132 10.29 6.59 -20.40
N SER A 133 11.45 7.12 -20.78
CA SER A 133 12.76 6.47 -20.59
C SER A 133 13.16 6.22 -19.12
N ASN A 134 12.58 6.95 -18.18
CA ASN A 134 12.83 6.81 -16.76
C ASN A 134 11.75 5.98 -16.02
N ILE A 135 10.88 5.31 -16.78
CA ILE A 135 9.99 4.27 -16.28
C ILE A 135 10.56 2.91 -16.69
N ASP A 136 11.03 2.15 -15.72
CA ASP A 136 11.39 0.76 -15.93
C ASP A 136 10.16 -0.13 -15.80
N LEU A 137 9.97 -0.98 -16.81
CA LEU A 137 9.02 -2.07 -16.74
C LEU A 137 9.71 -3.31 -16.16
N ILE A 138 9.18 -3.82 -15.05
CA ILE A 138 9.60 -5.09 -14.46
C ILE A 138 8.63 -6.16 -14.93
N HIS A 139 9.13 -7.01 -15.84
CA HIS A 139 8.41 -8.13 -16.44
C HIS A 139 9.38 -9.32 -16.61
N PRO A 140 8.91 -10.59 -16.50
CA PRO A 140 7.56 -11.02 -16.10
C PRO A 140 7.37 -11.02 -14.59
N VAL A 141 6.15 -10.67 -14.16
CA VAL A 141 5.72 -10.86 -12.77
C VAL A 141 5.26 -12.30 -12.60
N HIS A 142 5.90 -13.05 -11.69
CA HIS A 142 5.52 -14.42 -11.37
C HIS A 142 4.00 -14.47 -11.02
N PRO A 143 3.18 -15.39 -11.58
CA PRO A 143 1.71 -15.37 -11.46
C PRO A 143 1.18 -15.31 -10.02
N ARG A 144 1.88 -15.93 -9.07
CA ARG A 144 1.53 -15.86 -7.63
C ARG A 144 1.57 -14.45 -7.04
N LEU A 145 2.27 -13.51 -7.67
CA LEU A 145 2.32 -12.11 -7.25
C LEU A 145 1.13 -11.30 -7.76
N ALA A 146 0.32 -11.82 -8.69
CA ALA A 146 -0.84 -11.12 -9.26
C ALA A 146 -1.91 -10.74 -8.22
N LYS A 147 -1.97 -11.47 -7.10
CA LYS A 147 -2.85 -11.17 -5.97
C LYS A 147 -2.33 -10.06 -5.05
N TYR A 148 -1.13 -9.53 -5.26
CA TYR A 148 -0.57 -8.48 -4.42
C TYR A 148 -0.73 -7.12 -5.09
N ARG A 149 -0.89 -6.07 -4.28
CA ARG A 149 -0.69 -4.68 -4.71
C ARG A 149 0.34 -4.08 -3.77
N PHE A 150 1.25 -3.31 -4.33
CA PHE A 150 2.18 -2.54 -3.53
C PHE A 150 2.50 -1.22 -4.20
N TYR A 151 2.82 -0.25 -3.36
CA TYR A 151 3.27 1.08 -3.72
C TYR A 151 4.39 1.43 -2.75
N LEU A 152 5.52 1.87 -3.27
CA LEU A 152 6.67 2.29 -2.49
C LEU A 152 7.17 3.59 -3.08
N PHE A 153 7.09 4.67 -2.32
CA PHE A 153 7.70 5.94 -2.67
C PHE A 153 8.80 6.27 -1.67
N ARG A 154 9.94 6.69 -2.17
CA ARG A 154 11.02 7.20 -1.33
C ARG A 154 11.75 8.37 -1.98
N ASN A 155 12.04 9.38 -1.19
CA ASN A 155 13.02 10.42 -1.49
C ASN A 155 13.82 10.72 -0.21
N LEU A 156 14.49 11.88 -0.13
CA LEU A 156 15.27 12.25 1.04
C LEU A 156 14.44 12.60 2.29
N LYS A 157 13.14 12.89 2.13
CA LYS A 157 12.26 13.36 3.21
C LYS A 157 11.16 12.37 3.57
N ILE A 158 10.63 11.65 2.59
CA ILE A 158 9.46 10.80 2.71
C ILE A 158 9.86 9.41 2.26
N GLU A 159 9.63 8.45 3.14
CA GLU A 159 9.68 7.03 2.82
C GLU A 159 8.33 6.42 3.22
N VAL A 160 7.64 5.83 2.25
CA VAL A 160 6.33 5.21 2.47
C VAL A 160 6.20 3.95 1.65
N VAL A 161 5.63 2.92 2.27
CA VAL A 161 5.34 1.66 1.61
C VAL A 161 3.95 1.19 2.00
N PHE A 162 3.19 0.75 1.00
CA PHE A 162 1.94 0.05 1.17
C PHE A 162 2.05 -1.30 0.49
N VAL A 163 1.69 -2.36 1.20
CA VAL A 163 1.64 -3.73 0.66
C VAL A 163 0.34 -4.38 1.10
N CYS A 164 -0.38 -4.94 0.14
CA CYS A 164 -1.57 -5.74 0.42
C CYS A 164 -1.70 -6.95 -0.50
N LYS A 165 -2.53 -7.88 -0.06
CA LYS A 165 -2.89 -9.10 -0.77
C LYS A 165 -4.40 -9.17 -0.90
N GLN A 166 -4.87 -9.41 -2.11
CA GLN A 166 -6.26 -9.73 -2.39
C GLN A 166 -6.58 -11.14 -1.91
N LEU A 167 -7.70 -11.27 -1.20
CA LEU A 167 -8.12 -12.51 -0.54
C LEU A 167 -9.15 -13.29 -1.35
N ASN A 168 -9.96 -12.58 -2.14
CA ASN A 168 -10.98 -13.15 -3.01
C ASN A 168 -10.61 -12.98 -4.48
N ARG A 169 -11.40 -13.56 -5.39
CA ARG A 169 -11.18 -13.49 -6.84
C ARG A 169 -12.03 -12.41 -7.53
N ALA A 170 -12.55 -11.45 -6.77
CA ALA A 170 -13.40 -10.39 -7.33
C ALA A 170 -12.59 -9.48 -8.28
N THR A 171 -13.16 -9.18 -9.43
CA THR A 171 -12.60 -8.24 -10.41
C THR A 171 -13.21 -6.85 -10.27
N ASP A 172 -14.45 -6.77 -9.78
CA ASP A 172 -15.08 -5.50 -9.42
C ASP A 172 -14.46 -4.92 -8.15
N ILE A 173 -14.10 -3.63 -8.21
CA ILE A 173 -13.39 -2.92 -7.15
C ILE A 173 -14.16 -2.91 -5.82
N GLY A 174 -15.49 -2.78 -5.85
CA GLY A 174 -16.30 -2.75 -4.62
C GLY A 174 -16.36 -4.11 -3.92
N SER A 175 -16.28 -5.18 -4.71
CA SER A 175 -16.32 -6.56 -4.23
C SER A 175 -14.95 -7.10 -3.81
N GLN A 176 -13.85 -6.43 -4.19
CA GLN A 176 -12.50 -6.85 -3.81
C GLN A 176 -12.26 -6.73 -2.30
N LYS A 177 -11.61 -7.74 -1.73
CA LYS A 177 -11.24 -7.80 -0.31
C LYS A 177 -9.73 -7.94 -0.19
N PHE A 178 -9.12 -7.03 0.56
CA PHE A 178 -7.68 -6.97 0.74
C PHE A 178 -7.30 -7.08 2.22
N ILE A 179 -6.11 -7.61 2.45
CA ILE A 179 -5.40 -7.51 3.72
C ILE A 179 -4.05 -6.86 3.47
N GLY A 180 -3.65 -5.89 4.28
CA GLY A 180 -2.39 -5.19 4.08
C GLY A 180 -2.09 -4.11 5.11
N PHE A 181 -0.90 -3.53 5.01
CA PHE A 181 -0.47 -2.44 5.88
C PHE A 181 0.23 -1.34 5.07
N CYS A 182 0.24 -0.15 5.65
CA CYS A 182 1.05 0.98 5.22
C CYS A 182 2.10 1.26 6.29
N SER A 183 3.30 1.68 5.92
CA SER A 183 4.39 2.00 6.85
C SER A 183 5.18 3.18 6.34
N PHE A 184 5.63 4.02 7.29
CA PHE A 184 6.59 5.09 7.09
C PHE A 184 7.91 4.82 7.80
N ASP A 185 8.05 3.65 8.42
CA ASP A 185 9.29 3.26 9.09
C ASP A 185 10.38 3.02 8.01
N PRO A 186 11.48 3.79 8.02
CA PRO A 186 12.57 3.65 7.06
C PRO A 186 13.13 2.23 6.98
N PHE A 187 13.21 1.50 8.11
CA PHE A 187 13.69 0.13 8.15
C PHE A 187 12.75 -0.81 7.40
N ILE A 188 11.43 -0.64 7.58
CA ILE A 188 10.42 -1.44 6.87
C ILE A 188 10.43 -1.11 5.38
N VAL A 189 10.46 0.17 5.01
CA VAL A 189 10.51 0.62 3.61
C VAL A 189 11.76 0.08 2.92
N HIS A 190 12.93 0.21 3.54
CA HIS A 190 14.18 -0.29 2.99
C HIS A 190 14.18 -1.82 2.85
N SER A 191 13.71 -2.54 3.86
CA SER A 191 13.59 -4.01 3.83
C SER A 191 12.69 -4.50 2.70
N LEU A 192 11.53 -3.86 2.51
CA LEU A 192 10.58 -4.21 1.45
C LEU A 192 11.11 -3.87 0.07
N ARG A 193 11.80 -2.73 -0.09
CA ARG A 193 12.47 -2.37 -1.35
C ARG A 193 13.43 -3.46 -1.81
N TRP A 194 14.31 -3.94 -0.93
CA TRP A 194 15.22 -5.06 -1.24
C TRP A 194 14.47 -6.33 -1.61
N LYS A 195 13.41 -6.67 -0.89
CA LYS A 195 12.60 -7.86 -1.19
C LYS A 195 11.91 -7.75 -2.54
N PHE A 196 11.43 -6.57 -2.94
CA PHE A 196 10.88 -6.36 -4.27
C PHE A 196 11.95 -6.62 -5.35
N TYR A 197 13.17 -6.10 -5.21
CA TYR A 197 14.24 -6.42 -6.17
C TYR A 197 14.54 -7.92 -6.27
N LEU A 198 14.51 -8.64 -5.14
CA LEU A 198 14.68 -10.10 -5.17
C LEU A 198 13.50 -10.79 -5.87
N LEU A 199 12.28 -10.33 -5.63
CA LEU A 199 11.09 -10.88 -6.27
C LEU A 199 11.07 -10.64 -7.80
N SER A 200 11.73 -9.59 -8.30
CA SER A 200 11.75 -9.30 -9.73
C SER A 200 12.60 -10.29 -10.52
N SER A 201 13.42 -11.10 -9.84
CA SER A 201 14.11 -12.23 -10.47
C SER A 201 13.17 -13.34 -10.93
N GLY A 202 11.93 -13.38 -10.44
CA GLY A 202 10.95 -14.42 -10.76
C GLY A 202 11.29 -15.81 -10.23
N ILE A 203 12.34 -15.97 -9.42
CA ILE A 203 12.78 -17.28 -8.92
C ILE A 203 11.72 -17.86 -7.97
N ASP A 204 11.17 -19.04 -8.33
CA ASP A 204 10.09 -19.72 -7.60
C ASP A 204 10.36 -19.87 -6.10
N LYS A 205 11.60 -20.16 -5.72
CA LYS A 205 12.00 -20.31 -4.31
C LYS A 205 11.88 -18.99 -3.55
N ILE A 206 12.23 -17.87 -4.18
CA ILE A 206 12.12 -16.53 -3.59
C ILE A 206 10.64 -16.16 -3.47
N VAL A 207 9.84 -16.39 -4.52
CA VAL A 207 8.40 -16.11 -4.50
C VAL A 207 7.69 -16.97 -3.45
N SER A 208 8.01 -18.26 -3.39
CA SER A 208 7.46 -19.17 -2.37
C SER A 208 7.89 -18.78 -0.95
N HIS A 209 9.11 -18.27 -0.78
CA HIS A 209 9.57 -17.75 0.50
C HIS A 209 8.84 -16.45 0.88
N TRP A 210 8.60 -15.55 -0.07
CA TRP A 210 7.78 -14.36 0.15
C TRP A 210 6.38 -14.70 0.64
N GLU A 211 5.74 -15.70 0.03
CA GLU A 211 4.43 -16.18 0.49
C GLU A 211 4.46 -16.72 1.93
N LYS A 212 5.61 -17.26 2.38
CA LYS A 212 5.82 -17.73 3.76
C LYS A 212 6.25 -16.62 4.73
N LEU A 213 6.90 -15.56 4.26
CA LEU A 213 7.20 -14.40 5.10
C LEU A 213 5.93 -13.58 5.35
N PHE A 214 5.06 -13.54 4.35
CA PHE A 214 3.72 -13.03 4.43
C PHE A 214 2.75 -14.15 4.80
N LEU A 215 2.96 -14.76 5.98
CA LEU A 215 1.95 -15.59 6.66
C LEU A 215 0.76 -14.71 7.03
N TRP A 216 0.03 -14.30 6.00
CA TRP A 216 -1.30 -13.74 6.14
C TRP A 216 -2.17 -14.89 6.67
N PRO A 217 -2.89 -14.68 7.77
CA PRO A 217 -3.57 -15.76 8.46
C PRO A 217 -4.62 -16.41 7.56
N THR A 218 -4.89 -17.66 7.86
CA THR A 218 -6.12 -18.35 7.47
C THR A 218 -7.28 -17.83 8.32
N PHE A 219 -7.66 -16.57 8.16
CA PHE A 219 -8.88 -16.03 8.79
C PHE A 219 -10.09 -16.27 7.86
N ARG A 220 -11.26 -16.45 8.46
CA ARG A 220 -12.51 -16.58 7.71
C ARG A 220 -12.99 -15.16 7.39
N ILE A 221 -12.99 -14.80 6.10
CA ILE A 221 -13.51 -13.50 5.62
C ILE A 221 -14.89 -13.19 6.22
N GLN A 222 -15.72 -14.22 6.38
CA GLN A 222 -17.05 -14.14 6.99
C GLN A 222 -17.06 -13.55 8.41
N GLU A 223 -16.05 -13.82 9.23
CA GLU A 223 -16.00 -13.30 10.61
C GLU A 223 -15.78 -11.78 10.63
N ILE A 224 -14.96 -11.28 9.70
CA ILE A 224 -14.73 -9.84 9.54
C ILE A 224 -15.97 -9.17 8.94
N GLU A 225 -16.63 -9.81 7.97
CA GLU A 225 -17.87 -9.29 7.39
C GLU A 225 -19.00 -9.23 8.42
N ASN A 226 -19.13 -10.25 9.27
CA ASN A 226 -20.06 -10.23 10.39
C ASN A 226 -19.73 -9.09 11.36
N PHE A 227 -18.44 -8.90 11.71
CA PHE A 227 -18.01 -7.78 12.55
C PHE A 227 -18.36 -6.42 11.94
N ILE A 228 -18.11 -6.23 10.64
CA ILE A 228 -18.45 -5.01 9.91
C ILE A 228 -19.95 -4.76 9.96
N ASN A 229 -20.77 -5.77 9.65
CA ASN A 229 -22.22 -5.65 9.63
C ASN A 229 -22.78 -5.34 11.02
N THR A 230 -22.31 -6.01 12.07
CA THR A 230 -22.74 -5.72 13.45
C THR A 230 -22.41 -4.28 13.85
N LYS A 231 -21.21 -3.79 13.51
CA LYS A 231 -20.80 -2.42 13.85
C LYS A 231 -21.51 -1.36 13.02
N LEU A 232 -21.69 -1.57 11.72
CA LEU A 232 -22.45 -0.63 10.89
C LEU A 232 -23.91 -0.55 11.32
N ASN A 233 -24.54 -1.68 11.63
CA ASN A 233 -25.93 -1.69 12.10
C ASN A 233 -26.10 -0.94 13.43
N SER A 234 -25.13 -1.02 14.35
CA SER A 234 -25.20 -0.23 15.59
C SER A 234 -25.17 1.29 15.36
N TYR A 235 -24.60 1.78 14.26
CA TYR A 235 -24.58 3.22 13.92
C TYR A 235 -25.90 3.73 13.33
N PHE A 236 -26.78 2.84 12.85
CA PHE A 236 -28.08 3.22 12.27
C PHE A 236 -29.26 2.99 13.21
N THR A 237 -29.01 2.50 14.43
CA THR A 237 -30.02 2.25 15.46
C THR A 237 -29.93 3.18 16.67
N GLU A 238 -29.01 4.15 16.66
CA GLU A 238 -28.95 5.30 17.57
C GLU A 238 -29.49 6.56 16.87
#